data_AF-A0A496RZA2-F1
#
_entry.id   AF-A0A496RZA2-F1
#
_cell.length_a   1.000
_cell.length_b   1.000
_cell.length_c   1.000
_cell.angle_alpha   90.00
_cell.angle_beta   90.00
_cell.angle_gamma   90.00
#
_symmetry.space_group_name_H-M   'P 1'
#
loop_
_entity.id
_entity.type
_entity.pdbx_description
1 polymer ?
#
loop_
_entity_poly.entity_id
_entity_poly.type
_entity_poly.pdbx_seq_one_letter_code
_entity_poly.pdbx_strand_id
1 'polypeptide(L)'
;MPIPSEKEIEIPLIHLIYALGGKAKPAQVFDILEDYFNLSPKERSELVPGGTDFKFRNRVKWVRNSLCDRELLDRTIRGIWRITEKGKKELERLGLLNKPFSQNIKIPYPKKPVLSPEDEELIQLVIEDVLPDGNKTFPDDFIDKSNTQLREIEVPGTELHLNPYSRTLVVSPKGYFRYEAKNPPEAKYIVYANKKGQKKIKIPMDNLSIFKAVTRYEKYVSDTLKKCFELFLDFTYDEAKAEFLTQIVKERLGLKEKI
;
A
#
# COMPACT_ATOMS: atom_id res chain seq x y z
N MET A 1 7.89 28.99 -24.85
CA MET A 1 6.42 28.79 -24.97
C MET A 1 5.79 29.52 -23.78
N PRO A 2 4.47 29.69 -23.61
CA PRO A 2 3.98 30.23 -22.34
C PRO A 2 4.27 29.25 -21.19
N ILE A 3 4.60 29.76 -20.00
CA ILE A 3 4.68 28.94 -18.78
C ILE A 3 3.33 28.22 -18.58
N PRO A 4 3.32 26.89 -18.38
CA PRO A 4 2.10 26.08 -18.28
C PRO A 4 1.09 26.66 -17.29
N SER A 5 -0.19 26.61 -17.65
CA SER A 5 -1.30 27.00 -16.79
C SER A 5 -1.52 26.03 -15.64
N GLU A 6 -2.27 26.45 -14.63
CA GLU A 6 -2.60 25.61 -13.47
C GLU A 6 -3.32 24.32 -13.89
N LYS A 7 -4.24 24.43 -14.86
CA LYS A 7 -5.01 23.30 -15.39
C LYS A 7 -4.11 22.28 -16.11
N GLU A 8 -3.08 22.73 -16.79
CA GLU A 8 -2.11 21.85 -17.46
C GLU A 8 -1.20 21.12 -16.46
N ILE A 9 -1.00 21.68 -15.27
CA ILE A 9 -0.13 21.12 -14.22
C ILE A 9 -0.86 20.09 -13.34
N GLU A 10 -2.19 20.18 -13.16
CA GLU A 10 -2.95 19.33 -12.24
C GLU A 10 -2.69 17.82 -12.43
N ILE A 11 -2.90 17.32 -13.65
CA ILE A 11 -2.78 15.88 -13.95
C ILE A 11 -1.31 15.42 -13.92
N PRO A 12 -0.36 16.13 -14.54
CA PRO A 12 1.06 15.78 -14.40
C PRO A 12 1.54 15.77 -12.95
N LEU A 13 1.10 16.72 -12.12
CA LEU A 13 1.51 16.77 -10.72
C LEU A 13 1.05 15.53 -9.94
N ILE A 14 -0.22 15.15 -10.04
CA ILE A 14 -0.74 13.99 -9.32
C ILE A 14 -0.16 12.68 -9.86
N HIS A 15 0.02 12.56 -11.18
CA HIS A 15 0.63 11.38 -11.81
C HIS A 15 2.11 11.24 -11.44
N LEU A 16 2.85 12.34 -11.35
CA LEU A 16 4.24 12.33 -10.89
C LEU A 16 4.36 11.87 -9.43
N ILE A 17 3.54 12.41 -8.53
CA ILE A 17 3.56 11.99 -7.12
C ILE A 17 3.25 10.49 -7.01
N TYR A 18 2.28 9.99 -7.79
CA TYR A 18 2.00 8.56 -7.86
C TYR A 18 3.20 7.76 -8.38
N ALA A 19 3.81 8.20 -9.48
CA ALA A 19 4.97 7.53 -10.10
C ALA A 19 6.21 7.51 -9.17
N LEU A 20 6.34 8.49 -8.27
CA LEU A 20 7.37 8.55 -7.22
C LEU A 20 7.05 7.67 -5.99
N GLY A 21 6.08 6.76 -6.08
CA GLY A 21 5.69 5.88 -4.96
C GLY A 21 4.61 6.47 -4.06
N GLY A 22 3.88 7.48 -4.52
CA GLY A 22 2.72 8.05 -3.83
C GLY A 22 3.05 9.13 -2.80
N LYS A 23 4.33 9.41 -2.54
CA LYS A 23 4.83 10.48 -1.66
C LYS A 23 6.03 11.14 -2.34
N ALA A 24 6.15 12.48 -2.27
CA ALA A 24 7.30 13.20 -2.83
C ALA A 24 7.61 14.49 -2.06
N LYS A 25 8.90 14.89 -2.06
CA LYS A 25 9.31 16.21 -1.56
C LYS A 25 9.12 17.27 -2.66
N PRO A 26 8.73 18.52 -2.33
CA PRO A 26 8.51 19.58 -3.31
C PRO A 26 9.68 19.80 -4.27
N ALA A 27 10.92 19.76 -3.77
CA ALA A 27 12.12 19.94 -4.59
C ALA A 27 12.21 18.91 -5.73
N GLN A 28 11.96 17.63 -5.44
CA GLN A 28 11.95 16.55 -6.44
C GLN A 28 10.86 16.77 -7.47
N VAL A 29 9.69 17.24 -7.04
CA VAL A 29 8.54 17.49 -7.92
C VAL A 29 8.80 18.66 -8.87
N PHE A 30 9.39 19.75 -8.38
CA PHE A 30 9.66 20.94 -9.19
C PHE A 30 10.60 20.60 -10.35
N ASP A 31 11.76 20.00 -10.06
CA ASP A 31 12.78 19.74 -11.07
C ASP A 31 12.25 18.82 -12.19
N ILE A 32 11.52 17.75 -11.82
CA ILE A 32 10.95 16.82 -12.80
C ILE A 32 9.81 17.46 -13.62
N LEU A 33 8.99 18.33 -13.03
CA LEU A 33 7.95 19.03 -13.79
C LEU A 33 8.52 20.09 -14.72
N GLU A 34 9.59 20.80 -14.32
CA GLU A 34 10.29 21.74 -15.19
C GLU A 34 10.85 21.03 -16.44
N ASP A 35 11.35 19.80 -16.28
CA ASP A 35 11.76 18.94 -17.40
C ASP A 35 10.55 18.45 -18.21
N TYR A 36 9.45 18.03 -17.55
CA TYR A 36 8.22 17.57 -18.20
C TYR A 36 7.62 18.59 -19.15
N PHE A 37 7.63 19.86 -18.76
CA PHE A 37 7.12 20.94 -19.60
C PHE A 37 8.19 21.54 -20.52
N ASN A 38 9.41 20.98 -20.58
CA ASN A 38 10.53 21.47 -21.37
C ASN A 38 10.81 22.97 -21.15
N LEU A 39 10.77 23.42 -19.88
CA LEU A 39 11.00 24.84 -19.57
C LEU A 39 12.45 25.23 -19.86
N SER A 40 12.59 26.33 -20.61
CA SER A 40 13.88 26.97 -20.89
C SER A 40 14.51 27.55 -19.62
N PRO A 41 15.83 27.79 -19.59
CA PRO A 41 16.49 28.40 -18.44
C PRO A 41 15.84 29.72 -18.00
N LYS A 42 15.42 30.54 -18.97
CA LYS A 42 14.72 31.80 -18.71
C LYS A 42 13.39 31.59 -17.98
N GLU A 43 12.58 30.64 -18.43
CA GLU A 43 11.27 30.31 -17.83
C GLU A 43 11.45 29.69 -16.43
N ARG A 44 12.50 28.87 -16.20
CA ARG A 44 12.83 28.31 -14.88
C ARG A 44 13.26 29.38 -13.88
N SER A 45 14.01 30.39 -14.35
CA SER A 45 14.49 31.50 -13.52
C SER A 45 13.51 32.67 -13.38
N GLU A 46 12.37 32.63 -14.07
CA GLU A 46 11.40 33.73 -14.03
C GLU A 46 10.75 33.83 -12.65
N LEU A 47 10.87 34.99 -12.01
CA LEU A 47 10.28 35.27 -10.70
C LEU A 47 8.84 35.76 -10.81
N VAL A 48 8.06 35.59 -9.75
CA VAL A 48 6.77 36.27 -9.64
C VAL A 48 6.95 37.79 -9.57
N PRO A 49 6.01 38.60 -10.10
CA PRO A 49 6.11 40.05 -10.01
C PRO A 49 6.21 40.52 -8.55
N GLY A 50 7.32 41.20 -8.22
CA GLY A 50 7.55 41.74 -6.88
C GLY A 50 7.84 40.71 -5.78
N GLY A 51 8.16 39.46 -6.12
CA GLY A 51 8.50 38.43 -5.12
C GLY A 51 9.78 37.67 -5.43
N THR A 52 10.14 36.76 -4.52
CA THR A 52 11.38 35.97 -4.55
C THR A 52 11.20 34.54 -5.02
N ASP A 53 9.96 34.08 -5.18
CA ASP A 53 9.63 32.74 -5.66
C ASP A 53 9.65 32.66 -7.19
N PHE A 54 10.12 31.54 -7.72
CA PHE A 54 10.02 31.23 -9.14
C PHE A 54 8.56 31.05 -9.56
N LYS A 55 8.16 31.71 -10.65
CA LYS A 55 6.78 31.80 -11.13
C LYS A 55 6.17 30.42 -11.39
N PHE A 56 6.91 29.53 -12.05
CA PHE A 56 6.45 28.16 -12.28
C PHE A 56 6.29 27.37 -10.98
N ARG A 57 7.31 27.38 -10.11
CA ARG A 57 7.26 26.66 -8.81
C ARG A 57 6.12 27.18 -7.93
N ASN A 58 5.90 28.49 -7.89
CA ASN A 58 4.77 29.10 -7.20
C ASN A 58 3.43 28.59 -7.76
N ARG A 59 3.29 28.53 -9.09
CA ARG A 59 2.09 27.96 -9.73
C ARG A 59 1.88 26.49 -9.35
N VAL A 60 2.94 25.68 -9.32
CA VAL A 60 2.85 24.28 -8.85
C VAL A 60 2.40 24.21 -7.38
N LYS A 61 2.86 25.11 -6.50
CA LYS A 61 2.39 25.20 -5.10
C LYS A 61 0.89 25.52 -5.03
N TRP A 62 0.39 26.45 -5.85
CA TRP A 62 -1.05 26.79 -5.94
C TRP A 62 -1.89 25.61 -6.43
N VAL A 63 -1.43 24.93 -7.48
CA VAL A 63 -2.09 23.72 -7.99
C VAL A 63 -2.16 22.64 -6.91
N ARG A 64 -1.05 22.42 -6.19
CA ARG A 64 -1.03 21.48 -5.05
C ARG A 64 -2.08 21.84 -4.01
N ASN A 65 -2.23 23.13 -3.67
CA ASN A 65 -3.22 23.56 -2.68
C ASN A 65 -4.64 23.28 -3.15
N SER A 66 -4.97 23.61 -4.41
CA SER A 66 -6.26 23.28 -5.04
C SER A 66 -6.54 21.76 -5.05
N LEU A 67 -5.55 20.95 -5.39
CA LEU A 67 -5.67 19.48 -5.34
C LEU A 67 -5.89 18.96 -3.91
N CYS A 68 -5.29 19.60 -2.91
CA CYS A 68 -5.56 19.27 -1.52
C CYS A 68 -6.97 19.70 -1.07
N ASP A 69 -7.47 20.85 -1.52
CA ASP A 69 -8.85 21.28 -1.22
C ASP A 69 -9.89 20.30 -1.83
N ARG A 70 -9.53 19.67 -2.96
CA ARG A 70 -10.33 18.61 -3.61
C ARG A 70 -10.08 17.21 -3.05
N GLU A 71 -9.23 17.08 -2.02
CA GLU A 71 -8.84 15.82 -1.36
C GLU A 71 -8.13 14.81 -2.27
N LEU A 72 -7.55 15.25 -3.39
CA LEU A 72 -6.76 14.38 -4.28
C LEU A 72 -5.33 14.22 -3.76
N LEU A 73 -4.83 15.24 -3.05
CA LEU A 73 -3.57 15.23 -2.34
C LEU A 73 -3.79 15.50 -0.85
N ASP A 74 -2.88 14.98 -0.03
CA ASP A 74 -2.90 15.13 1.41
C ASP A 74 -2.00 16.29 1.88
N ARG A 75 -2.39 16.95 2.97
CA ARG A 75 -1.66 18.04 3.63
C ARG A 75 -1.29 17.77 5.09
N THR A 76 -1.49 16.56 5.59
CA THR A 76 -1.25 16.18 6.99
C THR A 76 0.23 16.24 7.39
N ILE A 77 1.16 15.94 6.47
CA ILE A 77 2.60 15.94 6.74
C ILE A 77 3.25 17.16 6.08
N ARG A 78 3.84 18.05 6.88
CA ARG A 78 4.56 19.23 6.37
C ARG A 78 5.75 18.79 5.53
N GLY A 79 5.89 19.38 4.33
CA GLY A 79 7.03 19.13 3.45
C GLY A 79 6.96 17.83 2.64
N ILE A 80 5.89 17.03 2.78
CA ILE A 80 5.64 15.83 1.99
C ILE A 80 4.32 15.99 1.24
N TRP A 81 4.35 15.79 -0.07
CA TRP A 81 3.16 15.76 -0.92
C TRP A 81 2.78 14.31 -1.14
N ARG A 82 1.57 13.92 -0.69
CA ARG A 82 1.10 12.54 -0.73
C ARG A 82 -0.20 12.44 -1.52
N ILE A 83 -0.30 11.45 -2.40
CA ILE A 83 -1.55 11.16 -3.11
C ILE A 83 -2.52 10.42 -2.18
N THR A 84 -3.81 10.76 -2.24
CA THR A 84 -4.87 10.07 -1.49
C THR A 84 -5.44 8.91 -2.32
N GLU A 85 -6.25 8.04 -1.69
CA GLU A 85 -7.02 7.03 -2.43
C GLU A 85 -7.98 7.66 -3.46
N LYS A 86 -8.54 8.84 -3.17
CA LYS A 86 -9.36 9.61 -4.12
C LYS A 86 -8.52 10.04 -5.33
N GLY A 87 -7.29 10.49 -5.10
CA GLY A 87 -6.32 10.82 -6.15
C GLY A 87 -5.96 9.61 -7.03
N LYS A 88 -5.74 8.44 -6.42
CA LYS A 88 -5.47 7.19 -7.16
C LYS A 88 -6.66 6.79 -8.04
N LYS A 89 -7.89 6.87 -7.52
CA LYS A 89 -9.11 6.60 -8.31
C LYS A 89 -9.26 7.56 -9.48
N GLU A 90 -8.87 8.82 -9.33
CA GLU A 90 -8.89 9.77 -10.45
C GLU A 90 -7.87 9.40 -11.53
N LEU A 91 -6.66 8.98 -11.15
CA LEU A 91 -5.68 8.44 -12.11
C LEU A 91 -6.16 7.15 -12.79
N GLU A 92 -6.84 6.28 -12.06
CA GLU A 92 -7.48 5.07 -12.61
C GLU A 92 -8.55 5.43 -13.63
N ARG A 93 -9.44 6.37 -13.30
CA ARG A 93 -10.49 6.90 -14.19
C ARG A 93 -9.91 7.46 -15.49
N LEU A 94 -8.73 8.09 -15.42
CA LEU A 94 -8.00 8.64 -16.57
C LEU A 94 -7.13 7.59 -17.30
N GLY A 95 -7.07 6.35 -16.80
CA GLY A 95 -6.25 5.27 -17.37
C GLY A 95 -4.74 5.53 -17.26
N LEU A 96 -4.31 6.30 -16.25
CA LEU A 96 -2.92 6.69 -16.02
C LEU A 96 -2.23 5.87 -14.92
N LEU A 97 -2.98 5.15 -14.09
CA LEU A 97 -2.46 4.40 -12.94
C LEU A 97 -1.34 3.41 -13.33
N ASN A 98 -1.48 2.73 -14.47
CA ASN A 98 -0.50 1.74 -14.95
C ASN A 98 0.40 2.29 -16.07
N LYS A 99 0.35 3.59 -16.35
CA LYS A 99 1.16 4.22 -17.40
C LYS A 99 2.38 4.91 -16.81
N PRO A 100 3.55 4.87 -17.48
CA PRO A 100 4.69 5.66 -17.09
C PRO A 100 4.31 7.15 -17.15
N PHE A 101 4.82 7.95 -16.22
CA PHE A 101 4.54 9.39 -16.17
C PHE A 101 5.07 10.15 -17.40
N SER A 102 6.22 9.73 -17.95
CA SER A 102 6.70 10.19 -19.25
C SER A 102 7.63 9.15 -19.87
N GLN A 103 7.61 9.03 -21.20
CA GLN A 103 8.51 8.13 -21.95
C GLN A 103 9.94 8.69 -22.06
N ASN A 104 10.10 10.02 -21.97
CA ASN A 104 11.36 10.71 -22.24
C ASN A 104 12.05 11.24 -20.98
N ILE A 105 11.39 11.17 -19.82
CA ILE A 105 11.95 11.64 -18.56
C ILE A 105 12.26 10.44 -17.68
N LYS A 106 13.55 10.26 -17.41
CA LYS A 106 13.99 9.35 -16.36
C LYS A 106 13.59 9.96 -15.03
N ILE A 107 12.44 9.55 -14.54
CA ILE A 107 12.08 9.80 -13.14
C ILE A 107 13.17 9.10 -12.33
N PRO A 108 13.89 9.79 -11.43
CA PRO A 108 14.58 9.12 -10.36
C PRO A 108 13.47 8.52 -9.50
N TYR A 109 12.99 7.33 -9.89
CA TYR A 109 12.22 6.50 -9.00
C TYR A 109 13.00 6.53 -7.68
N PRO A 110 12.38 6.73 -6.51
CA PRO A 110 12.99 6.13 -5.34
C PRO A 110 13.17 4.68 -5.75
N LYS A 111 14.43 4.25 -5.93
CA LYS A 111 14.73 2.83 -6.11
C LYS A 111 13.88 2.18 -5.03
N LYS A 112 12.95 1.27 -5.39
CA LYS A 112 12.37 0.38 -4.37
C LYS A 112 13.54 -0.01 -3.49
N PRO A 113 13.54 0.30 -2.18
CA PRO A 113 14.74 0.15 -1.38
C PRO A 113 15.23 -1.26 -1.65
N VAL A 114 16.38 -1.35 -2.32
CA VAL A 114 16.93 -2.65 -2.68
C VAL A 114 17.44 -3.16 -1.36
N LEU A 115 16.93 -4.31 -0.93
CA LEU A 115 17.35 -4.91 0.32
C LEU A 115 18.87 -5.07 0.27
N SER A 116 19.57 -4.37 1.16
CA SER A 116 21.01 -4.56 1.29
C SER A 116 21.28 -5.87 2.05
N PRO A 117 22.49 -6.44 1.96
CA PRO A 117 22.86 -7.59 2.78
C PRO A 117 22.66 -7.33 4.29
N GLU A 118 22.91 -6.11 4.75
CA GLU A 118 22.67 -5.72 6.15
C GLU A 118 21.17 -5.69 6.49
N ASP A 119 20.32 -5.29 5.55
CA ASP A 119 18.87 -5.34 5.73
C ASP A 119 18.36 -6.80 5.80
N GLU A 120 18.96 -7.72 5.02
CA GLU A 120 18.64 -9.14 5.08
C GLU A 120 19.01 -9.76 6.43
N GLU A 121 20.21 -9.47 6.93
CA GLU A 121 20.66 -9.91 8.26
C GLU A 121 19.77 -9.36 9.38
N LEU A 122 19.42 -8.07 9.28
CA LEU A 122 18.53 -7.42 10.24
C LEU A 122 17.13 -8.03 10.22
N ILE A 123 16.58 -8.31 9.03
CA ILE A 123 15.28 -9.00 8.91
C ILE A 123 15.33 -10.37 9.60
N GLN A 124 16.40 -11.13 9.37
CA GLN A 124 16.55 -12.45 9.97
C GLN A 124 16.60 -12.36 11.50
N LEU A 125 17.42 -11.45 12.04
CA LEU A 125 17.54 -11.21 13.48
C LEU A 125 16.20 -10.82 14.10
N VAL A 126 15.46 -9.90 13.47
CA VAL A 126 14.16 -9.44 13.99
C VAL A 126 13.12 -10.58 13.92
N ILE A 127 13.12 -11.41 12.87
CA ILE A 127 12.22 -12.57 12.80
C ILE A 127 12.53 -13.56 13.93
N GLU A 128 13.80 -13.84 14.20
CA GLU A 128 14.22 -14.75 15.27
C GLU A 128 13.83 -14.24 16.67
N ASP A 129 13.92 -12.93 16.91
CA ASP A 129 13.53 -12.31 18.18
C ASP A 129 12.00 -12.27 18.37
N VAL A 130 11.25 -11.90 17.33
CA VAL A 130 9.79 -11.76 17.41
C VAL A 130 9.09 -13.13 17.39
N LEU A 131 9.64 -14.10 16.66
CA LEU A 131 9.06 -15.42 16.42
C LEU A 131 10.08 -16.54 16.72
N PRO A 132 10.53 -16.70 17.98
CA PRO A 132 11.54 -17.71 18.34
C PRO A 132 11.07 -19.14 18.09
N ASP A 133 9.76 -19.39 18.21
CA ASP A 133 9.14 -20.70 17.93
C ASP A 133 8.70 -20.85 16.46
N GLY A 134 9.01 -19.86 15.62
CA GLY A 134 8.60 -19.80 14.22
C GLY A 134 7.21 -19.22 13.97
N ASN A 135 6.90 -19.08 12.69
CA ASN A 135 5.66 -18.51 12.16
C ASN A 135 4.46 -19.44 12.36
N LYS A 136 3.41 -18.94 13.01
CA LYS A 136 2.09 -19.61 13.07
C LYS A 136 1.28 -19.40 11.80
N THR A 137 0.82 -20.51 11.23
CA THR A 137 0.06 -20.58 10.00
C THR A 137 -1.45 -20.72 10.24
N PHE A 138 -2.22 -19.95 9.48
CA PHE A 138 -3.67 -20.08 9.48
C PHE A 138 -4.14 -21.16 8.49
N PRO A 139 -5.17 -21.97 8.82
CA PRO A 139 -5.89 -22.00 10.10
C PRO A 139 -5.26 -22.90 11.17
N ASP A 140 -4.27 -23.71 10.80
CA ASP A 140 -3.85 -24.89 11.56
C ASP A 140 -3.42 -24.60 13.00
N ASP A 141 -2.69 -23.49 13.22
CA ASP A 141 -2.22 -23.08 14.55
C ASP A 141 -3.27 -22.32 15.38
N PHE A 142 -4.45 -22.11 14.81
CA PHE A 142 -5.52 -21.30 15.39
C PHE A 142 -6.81 -22.09 15.63
N ILE A 143 -6.86 -23.36 15.24
CA ILE A 143 -7.99 -24.27 15.48
C ILE A 143 -7.55 -25.51 16.28
N ASP A 144 -8.43 -26.02 17.13
CA ASP A 144 -8.26 -27.34 17.75
C ASP A 144 -8.94 -28.41 16.88
N LYS A 145 -8.15 -29.06 16.02
CA LYS A 145 -8.66 -30.10 15.09
C LYS A 145 -9.19 -31.35 15.79
N SER A 146 -8.78 -31.61 17.04
CA SER A 146 -9.21 -32.81 17.77
C SER A 146 -10.68 -32.73 18.21
N ASN A 147 -11.16 -31.51 18.48
CA ASN A 147 -12.50 -31.26 19.01
C ASN A 147 -13.43 -30.52 18.05
N THR A 148 -12.96 -30.20 16.84
CA THR A 148 -13.72 -29.38 15.88
C THR A 148 -14.13 -30.18 14.66
N GLN A 149 -15.44 -30.31 14.43
CA GLN A 149 -15.96 -30.87 13.18
C GLN A 149 -15.71 -29.90 12.02
N LEU A 150 -15.13 -30.40 10.93
CA LEU A 150 -14.75 -29.61 9.77
C LEU A 150 -15.62 -29.99 8.56
N ARG A 151 -16.08 -28.98 7.82
CA ARG A 151 -16.64 -29.14 6.47
C ARG A 151 -15.67 -28.64 5.42
N GLU A 152 -15.76 -29.19 4.21
CA GLU A 152 -14.92 -28.78 3.09
C GLU A 152 -15.70 -27.89 2.12
N ILE A 153 -15.06 -26.83 1.62
CA ILE A 153 -15.58 -25.99 0.54
C ILE A 153 -14.61 -25.99 -0.64
N GLU A 154 -15.14 -25.85 -1.85
CA GLU A 154 -14.34 -25.67 -3.06
C GLU A 154 -13.98 -24.20 -3.27
N VAL A 155 -12.75 -23.97 -3.74
CA VAL A 155 -12.21 -22.63 -4.01
C VAL A 155 -11.43 -22.63 -5.33
N PRO A 156 -11.28 -21.47 -6.01
CA PRO A 156 -10.82 -21.43 -7.40
C PRO A 156 -9.30 -21.61 -7.57
N GLY A 157 -8.52 -21.82 -6.51
CA GLY A 157 -7.05 -21.84 -6.60
C GLY A 157 -6.39 -20.47 -6.75
N THR A 158 -7.16 -19.39 -6.84
CA THR A 158 -6.65 -18.02 -6.85
C THR A 158 -6.77 -17.37 -5.49
N GLU A 159 -6.19 -16.17 -5.39
CA GLU A 159 -6.40 -15.28 -4.26
C GLU A 159 -7.88 -14.95 -4.08
N LEU A 160 -8.31 -14.81 -2.83
CA LEU A 160 -9.66 -14.45 -2.43
C LEU A 160 -9.62 -13.21 -1.54
N HIS A 161 -10.64 -12.38 -1.63
CA HIS A 161 -10.81 -11.19 -0.80
C HIS A 161 -12.29 -10.99 -0.44
N LEU A 162 -12.56 -10.15 0.55
CA LEU A 162 -13.92 -9.72 0.86
C LEU A 162 -14.40 -8.72 -0.18
N ASN A 163 -15.67 -8.81 -0.55
CA ASN A 163 -16.31 -7.81 -1.38
C ASN A 163 -16.26 -6.43 -0.68
N PRO A 164 -15.93 -5.34 -1.39
CA PRO A 164 -15.85 -4.01 -0.77
C PRO A 164 -17.15 -3.50 -0.13
N TYR A 165 -18.31 -4.05 -0.55
CA TYR A 165 -19.64 -3.63 -0.11
C TYR A 165 -20.32 -4.67 0.79
N SER A 166 -19.73 -5.85 1.00
CA SER A 166 -20.30 -6.91 1.84
C SER A 166 -19.23 -7.58 2.69
N ARG A 167 -19.51 -7.68 3.99
CA ARG A 167 -18.62 -8.34 4.97
C ARG A 167 -18.77 -9.87 4.99
N THR A 168 -19.71 -10.43 4.24
CA THR A 168 -19.99 -11.87 4.17
C THR A 168 -19.67 -12.48 2.81
N LEU A 169 -19.55 -11.67 1.76
CA LEU A 169 -19.30 -12.13 0.41
C LEU A 169 -17.79 -12.22 0.12
N VAL A 170 -17.30 -13.44 -0.12
CA VAL A 170 -15.93 -13.72 -0.54
C VAL A 170 -15.88 -13.84 -2.06
N VAL A 171 -14.92 -13.16 -2.70
CA VAL A 171 -14.80 -13.13 -4.16
C VAL A 171 -13.35 -13.29 -4.65
N SER A 172 -13.19 -13.84 -5.85
CA SER A 172 -11.92 -13.76 -6.60
C SER A 172 -11.67 -12.34 -7.15
N PRO A 173 -10.41 -11.93 -7.43
CA PRO A 173 -10.07 -10.64 -8.02
C PRO A 173 -10.88 -10.26 -9.28
N LYS A 174 -11.16 -11.23 -10.14
CA LYS A 174 -11.94 -11.04 -11.37
C LYS A 174 -13.43 -11.36 -11.23
N GLY A 175 -13.90 -11.65 -10.01
CA GLY A 175 -15.32 -11.83 -9.68
C GLY A 175 -16.01 -13.09 -10.20
N TYR A 176 -15.29 -14.04 -10.82
CA TYR A 176 -15.86 -15.29 -11.36
C TYR A 176 -16.16 -16.33 -10.27
N PHE A 177 -15.47 -16.25 -9.13
CA PHE A 177 -15.81 -17.01 -7.93
C PHE A 177 -16.47 -16.10 -6.90
N ARG A 178 -17.53 -16.60 -6.28
CA ARG A 178 -18.29 -15.96 -5.21
C ARG A 178 -18.72 -17.00 -4.18
N TYR A 179 -18.58 -16.67 -2.90
CA TYR A 179 -19.05 -17.50 -1.79
C TYR A 179 -19.72 -16.59 -0.76
N GLU A 180 -21.00 -16.85 -0.46
CA GLU A 180 -21.75 -16.14 0.58
C GLU A 180 -21.57 -16.86 1.92
N ALA A 181 -20.80 -16.26 2.82
CA ALA A 181 -20.57 -16.80 4.15
C ALA A 181 -21.75 -16.52 5.09
N LYS A 182 -21.97 -17.40 6.07
CA LYS A 182 -23.06 -17.24 7.05
C LYS A 182 -22.92 -16.00 7.94
N ASN A 183 -21.68 -15.56 8.14
CA ASN A 183 -21.34 -14.42 9.00
C ASN A 183 -19.94 -13.87 8.63
N PRO A 184 -19.59 -12.66 9.08
CA PRO A 184 -18.29 -12.06 8.78
C PRO A 184 -17.07 -12.88 9.25
N PRO A 185 -17.07 -13.52 10.44
CA PRO A 185 -15.98 -14.41 10.82
C PRO A 185 -15.74 -15.57 9.84
N GLU A 186 -16.81 -16.20 9.32
CA GLU A 186 -16.66 -17.27 8.32
C GLU A 186 -16.04 -16.73 7.02
N ALA A 187 -16.47 -15.56 6.55
CA ALA A 187 -15.89 -14.94 5.36
C ALA A 187 -14.39 -14.66 5.54
N LYS A 188 -14.01 -14.09 6.69
CA LYS A 188 -12.61 -13.84 7.06
C LYS A 188 -11.79 -15.12 7.14
N TYR A 189 -12.35 -16.17 7.75
CA TYR A 189 -11.71 -17.46 7.85
C TYR A 189 -11.32 -18.00 6.47
N ILE A 190 -12.24 -17.94 5.50
CA ILE A 190 -11.99 -18.38 4.12
C ILE A 190 -10.86 -17.58 3.47
N VAL A 191 -10.90 -16.25 3.62
CA VAL A 191 -9.88 -15.36 3.06
C VAL A 191 -8.52 -15.62 3.69
N TYR A 192 -8.44 -15.79 5.02
CA TYR A 192 -7.18 -16.07 5.70
C TYR A 192 -6.64 -17.46 5.36
N ALA A 193 -7.49 -18.49 5.31
CA ALA A 193 -7.10 -19.86 4.98
C ALA A 193 -6.73 -20.07 3.50
N ASN A 194 -7.13 -19.16 2.60
CA ASN A 194 -6.84 -19.27 1.17
C ASN A 194 -5.34 -19.19 0.87
N LYS A 195 -4.80 -20.23 0.21
CA LYS A 195 -3.46 -20.24 -0.38
C LYS A 195 -3.56 -20.34 -1.91
N LYS A 196 -2.69 -19.65 -2.64
CA LYS A 196 -2.63 -19.76 -4.11
C LYS A 196 -2.35 -21.22 -4.49
N GLY A 197 -3.09 -21.74 -5.48
CA GLY A 197 -3.06 -23.14 -5.91
C GLY A 197 -3.99 -24.08 -5.13
N GLN A 198 -4.54 -23.66 -3.97
CA GLN A 198 -5.42 -24.49 -3.16
C GLN A 198 -6.83 -24.55 -3.75
N LYS A 199 -7.36 -25.76 -3.98
CA LYS A 199 -8.71 -25.97 -4.54
C LYS A 199 -9.79 -26.26 -3.51
N LYS A 200 -9.40 -26.51 -2.25
CA LYS A 200 -10.34 -26.84 -1.18
C LYS A 200 -9.90 -26.27 0.16
N ILE A 201 -10.83 -25.78 0.97
CA ILE A 201 -10.59 -25.25 2.32
C ILE A 201 -11.45 -26.02 3.32
N LYS A 202 -10.85 -26.46 4.43
CA LYS A 202 -11.57 -27.04 5.57
C LYS A 202 -11.94 -25.93 6.56
N ILE A 203 -13.20 -25.88 6.97
CA ILE A 203 -13.75 -24.83 7.84
C ILE A 203 -14.50 -25.49 9.00
N PRO A 204 -14.35 -25.00 10.24
CA PRO A 204 -15.17 -25.42 11.36
C PRO A 204 -16.67 -25.31 11.05
N MET A 205 -17.44 -26.29 11.53
CA MET A 205 -18.89 -26.26 11.39
C MET A 205 -19.54 -25.28 12.37
N ASP A 206 -18.92 -25.07 13.53
CA ASP A 206 -19.42 -24.19 14.58
C ASP A 206 -18.85 -22.77 14.48
N ASN A 207 -19.70 -21.78 14.79
CA ASN A 207 -19.32 -20.37 14.68
C ASN A 207 -18.30 -19.93 15.74
N LEU A 208 -18.24 -20.60 16.89
CA LEU A 208 -17.37 -20.19 18.00
C LEU A 208 -15.91 -20.46 17.67
N SER A 209 -15.61 -21.62 17.09
CA SER A 209 -14.28 -22.02 16.62
C SER A 209 -13.80 -21.10 15.50
N ILE A 210 -14.67 -20.78 14.53
CA ILE A 210 -14.37 -19.79 13.48
C ILE A 210 -13.99 -18.44 14.10
N PHE A 211 -14.86 -17.92 14.98
CA PHE A 211 -14.66 -16.62 15.59
C PHE A 211 -13.38 -16.56 16.42
N LYS A 212 -13.10 -17.58 17.24
CA LYS A 212 -11.87 -17.66 18.04
C LYS A 212 -10.63 -17.72 17.16
N ALA A 213 -10.64 -18.55 16.11
CA ALA A 213 -9.51 -18.68 15.20
C ALA A 213 -9.18 -17.36 14.50
N VAL A 214 -10.20 -16.71 13.92
CA VAL A 214 -10.06 -15.41 13.24
C VAL A 214 -9.55 -14.35 14.21
N THR A 215 -10.15 -14.24 15.40
CA THR A 215 -9.76 -13.22 16.39
C THR A 215 -8.33 -13.41 16.87
N ARG A 216 -7.93 -14.66 17.16
CA ARG A 216 -6.56 -14.98 17.59
C ARG A 216 -5.54 -14.71 16.48
N TYR A 217 -5.88 -15.03 15.24
CA TYR A 217 -5.03 -14.76 14.09
C TYR A 217 -4.84 -13.27 13.83
N GLU A 218 -5.92 -12.49 13.80
CA GLU A 218 -5.84 -11.02 13.62
C GLU A 218 -4.99 -10.37 14.70
N LYS A 219 -5.16 -10.81 15.96
CA LYS A 219 -4.32 -10.35 17.07
C LYS A 219 -2.85 -10.75 16.88
N TYR A 220 -2.59 -12.02 16.54
CA TYR A 220 -1.24 -12.51 16.29
C TYR A 220 -0.53 -11.71 15.19
N VAL A 221 -1.19 -11.47 14.05
CA VAL A 221 -0.61 -10.68 12.95
C VAL A 221 -0.33 -9.25 13.40
N SER A 222 -1.30 -8.60 14.04
CA SER A 222 -1.14 -7.22 14.52
C SER A 222 0.00 -7.09 15.53
N ASP A 223 0.07 -7.99 16.51
CA ASP A 223 1.10 -7.97 17.55
C ASP A 223 2.48 -8.27 16.96
N THR A 224 2.57 -9.21 16.00
CA THR A 224 3.82 -9.58 15.31
C THR A 224 4.35 -8.41 14.48
N LEU A 225 3.53 -7.83 13.61
CA LEU A 225 3.96 -6.73 12.74
C LEU A 225 4.32 -5.48 13.55
N LYS A 226 3.60 -5.21 14.65
CA LYS A 226 3.92 -4.11 15.56
C LYS A 226 5.31 -4.30 16.19
N LYS A 227 5.60 -5.50 16.73
CA LYS A 227 6.92 -5.79 17.33
C LYS A 227 8.04 -5.71 16.30
N CYS A 228 7.84 -6.26 15.10
CA CYS A 228 8.81 -6.13 14.03
C CYS A 228 9.11 -4.65 13.73
N PHE A 229 8.07 -3.83 13.59
CA PHE A 229 8.21 -2.40 13.32
C PHE A 229 8.98 -1.68 14.44
N GLU A 230 8.62 -1.93 15.70
CA GLU A 230 9.30 -1.32 16.86
C GLU A 230 10.79 -1.68 16.88
N LEU A 231 11.14 -2.96 16.68
CA LEU A 231 12.54 -3.39 16.60
C LEU A 231 13.28 -2.78 15.41
N PHE A 232 12.69 -2.79 14.20
CA PHE A 232 13.32 -2.16 13.05
C PHE A 232 13.50 -0.64 13.23
N LEU A 233 12.58 0.02 13.92
CA LEU A 233 12.72 1.43 14.25
C LEU A 233 13.87 1.65 15.23
N ASP A 234 14.01 0.79 16.24
CA ASP A 234 15.12 0.86 17.21
C ASP A 234 16.48 0.59 16.55
N PHE A 235 16.55 -0.30 15.56
CA PHE A 235 17.79 -0.61 14.84
C PHE A 235 18.15 0.43 13.77
N THR A 236 17.17 0.99 13.07
CA THR A 236 17.42 1.88 11.92
C THR A 236 17.32 3.35 12.25
N TYR A 237 16.59 3.72 13.30
CA TYR A 237 16.18 5.09 13.62
C TYR A 237 15.49 5.83 12.45
N ASP A 238 14.93 5.07 11.50
CA ASP A 238 14.26 5.57 10.30
C ASP A 238 12.88 4.89 10.17
N GLU A 239 11.83 5.65 10.42
CA GLU A 239 10.44 5.18 10.36
C GLU A 239 10.05 4.63 8.98
N ALA A 240 10.51 5.26 7.90
CA ALA A 240 10.20 4.81 6.55
C ALA A 240 10.92 3.50 6.21
N LYS A 241 12.16 3.35 6.69
CA LYS A 241 12.90 2.09 6.57
C LYS A 241 12.27 0.98 7.41
N ALA A 242 11.86 1.28 8.64
CA ALA A 242 11.19 0.32 9.51
C ALA A 242 9.85 -0.16 8.93
N GLU A 243 9.03 0.76 8.39
CA GLU A 243 7.78 0.43 7.69
C GLU A 243 8.05 -0.48 6.48
N PHE A 244 9.08 -0.16 5.70
CA PHE A 244 9.49 -0.96 4.55
C PHE A 244 9.94 -2.38 4.95
N LEU A 245 10.84 -2.52 5.92
CA LEU A 245 11.32 -3.85 6.37
C LEU A 245 10.18 -4.67 6.99
N THR A 246 9.28 -4.04 7.74
CA THR A 246 8.07 -4.70 8.29
C THR A 246 7.18 -5.23 7.17
N GLN A 247 7.00 -4.47 6.09
CA GLN A 247 6.25 -4.92 4.92
C GLN A 247 6.90 -6.14 4.25
N ILE A 248 8.25 -6.17 4.17
CA ILE A 248 8.98 -7.33 3.66
C ILE A 248 8.76 -8.56 4.55
N VAL A 249 8.82 -8.42 5.87
CA VAL A 249 8.53 -9.52 6.82
C VAL A 249 7.11 -10.03 6.63
N LYS A 250 6.12 -9.14 6.51
CA LYS A 250 4.72 -9.50 6.26
C LYS A 250 4.56 -10.37 5.02
N GLU A 251 5.19 -9.97 3.92
CA GLU A 251 5.14 -10.69 2.65
C GLU A 251 5.87 -12.04 2.72
N ARG A 252 7.06 -12.10 3.32
CA ARG A 252 7.84 -13.33 3.51
C ARG A 252 7.09 -14.38 4.33
N LEU A 253 6.44 -13.94 5.41
CA LEU A 253 5.72 -14.81 6.31
C LEU A 253 4.29 -15.12 5.84
N GLY A 254 3.83 -14.47 4.77
CA GLY A 254 2.48 -14.65 4.21
C GLY A 254 1.37 -14.16 5.15
N LEU A 255 1.68 -13.19 6.02
CA LEU A 255 0.73 -12.68 7.01
C LEU A 255 -0.30 -11.76 6.33
N LYS A 256 -1.57 -11.97 6.67
CA LYS A 256 -2.71 -11.18 6.17
C LYS A 256 -3.26 -10.34 7.31
N GLU A 257 -3.19 -9.03 7.15
CA GLU A 257 -3.74 -8.08 8.12
C GLU A 257 -5.27 -8.18 8.22
N LYS A 258 -5.79 -7.55 9.26
CA LYS A 258 -7.21 -7.49 9.54
C LYS A 258 -7.97 -6.81 8.39
N ILE A 259 -8.90 -7.56 7.80
CA ILE A 259 -9.83 -7.10 6.74
C ILE A 259 -11.24 -6.82 7.26
#